data_AF-A0A2V5ZE26-F1
#
_entry.id   AF-A0A2V5ZE26-F1
#
_cell.length_a   1.000
_cell.length_b   1.000
_cell.length_c   1.000
_cell.angle_alpha   90.00
_cell.angle_beta   90.00
_cell.angle_gamma   90.00
#
_symmetry.space_group_name_H-M   'P 1'
#
loop_
_entity.id
_entity.type
_entity.pdbx_description
1 polymer ?
#
loop_
_entity_poly.entity_id
_entity_poly.type
_entity_poly.pdbx_seq_one_letter_code
_entity_poly.pdbx_strand_id
1 'polypeptide(L)'
;MGRKAGLSDEKLRAVLGDDLNPFNDTERLVIELADALTETPSNVSDELYARLRSQFSEEQLMQLGGQIAFENYRARWNRLFNVESDNLDQGTIAS
;
A
#
# COMPACT_ATOMS: atom_id res chain seq x y z
N MET A 1 4.14 10.17 5.54
CA MET A 1 4.61 10.22 4.14
C MET A 1 3.51 9.89 3.11
N GLY A 2 2.21 10.03 3.41
CA GLY A 2 1.14 9.74 2.42
C GLY A 2 0.82 10.88 1.46
N ARG A 3 1.04 12.14 1.86
CA ARG A 3 0.68 13.33 1.06
C ARG A 3 1.72 13.78 0.01
N LYS A 4 2.83 13.03 -0.15
CA LYS A 4 3.81 13.25 -1.23
C LYS A 4 3.80 12.13 -2.28
N ALA A 5 2.88 11.17 -2.18
CA ALA A 5 2.63 10.21 -3.25
C ALA A 5 1.68 10.87 -4.26
N GLY A 6 1.99 10.83 -5.56
CA GLY A 6 1.20 11.47 -6.63
C GLY A 6 -0.18 10.85 -6.88
N LEU A 7 -0.89 10.41 -5.84
CA LEU A 7 -2.24 9.87 -5.90
C LEU A 7 -3.26 11.02 -5.88
N SER A 8 -4.31 10.90 -6.70
CA SER A 8 -5.45 11.83 -6.67
C SER A 8 -6.29 11.63 -5.41
N ASP A 9 -7.08 12.64 -5.04
CA ASP A 9 -8.06 12.54 -3.93
C ASP A 9 -9.08 11.42 -4.15
N GLU A 10 -9.40 11.14 -5.41
CA GLU A 10 -10.22 9.99 -5.80
C GLU A 10 -9.56 8.67 -5.41
N LYS A 11 -8.30 8.46 -5.80
CA LYS A 11 -7.54 7.26 -5.44
C LYS A 11 -7.35 7.14 -3.93
N LEU A 12 -7.05 8.24 -3.24
CA LEU A 12 -6.91 8.24 -1.78
C LEU A 12 -8.19 7.77 -1.08
N ARG A 13 -9.36 8.25 -1.53
CA ARG A 13 -10.65 7.80 -1.00
C ARG A 13 -10.95 6.34 -1.35
N ALA A 14 -10.57 5.92 -2.54
CA ALA A 14 -10.80 4.58 -3.04
C ALA A 14 -10.00 3.51 -2.27
N VAL A 15 -8.74 3.79 -1.90
CA VAL A 15 -7.95 2.89 -1.02
C VAL A 15 -8.62 2.66 0.34
N LEU A 16 -9.30 3.67 0.89
CA LEU A 16 -9.99 3.54 2.18
C LEU A 16 -11.28 2.72 2.11
N GLY A 17 -11.82 2.49 0.91
CA GLY A 17 -13.09 1.82 0.67
C GLY A 17 -12.99 0.55 -0.17
N ASP A 18 -11.79 -0.02 -0.33
CA ASP A 18 -11.49 -1.19 -1.16
C ASP A 18 -11.93 -1.06 -2.64
N ASP A 19 -12.08 0.16 -3.15
CA ASP A 19 -12.45 0.40 -4.55
C ASP A 19 -11.19 0.46 -5.44
N LEU A 20 -11.01 -0.58 -6.27
CA LEU A 20 -9.88 -0.64 -7.19
C LEU A 20 -10.16 0.01 -8.56
N ASN A 21 -11.39 0.47 -8.83
CA ASN A 21 -11.76 1.06 -10.12
C ASN A 21 -10.86 2.22 -10.59
N PRO A 22 -10.47 3.20 -9.75
CA PRO A 22 -9.69 4.34 -10.21
C PRO A 22 -8.20 4.01 -10.46
N PHE A 23 -7.75 2.80 -10.13
CA PHE A 23 -6.38 2.35 -10.34
C PHE A 23 -6.23 1.66 -11.69
N ASN A 24 -5.11 1.90 -12.36
CA ASN A 24 -4.75 1.17 -13.58
C ASN A 24 -4.23 -0.24 -13.26
N ASP A 25 -4.03 -1.06 -14.28
CA ASP A 25 -3.64 -2.46 -14.11
C ASP A 25 -2.32 -2.63 -13.34
N THR A 26 -1.33 -1.77 -13.58
CA THR A 26 -0.04 -1.79 -12.86
C THR A 26 -0.22 -1.42 -11.39
N GLU A 27 -1.02 -0.40 -11.09
CA GLU A 27 -1.32 0.02 -9.71
C GLU A 27 -2.07 -1.07 -8.95
N ARG A 28 -3.07 -1.70 -9.57
CA ARG A 28 -3.82 -2.83 -8.98
C ARG A 28 -2.90 -4.01 -8.68
N LEU A 29 -1.95 -4.30 -9.58
CA LEU A 29 -0.98 -5.37 -9.38
C LEU A 29 -0.01 -5.08 -8.20
N VAL A 30 0.38 -3.82 -8.01
CA VAL A 30 1.19 -3.42 -6.85
C VAL A 30 0.39 -3.47 -5.55
N ILE A 31 -0.90 -3.11 -5.58
CA ILE A 31 -1.80 -3.26 -4.42
C ILE A 31 -1.96 -4.74 -4.05
N GLU A 32 -2.18 -5.62 -5.01
CA GLU A 32 -2.26 -7.08 -4.79
C GLU A 32 -0.98 -7.65 -4.16
N LEU A 33 0.20 -7.17 -4.58
CA LEU A 33 1.47 -7.51 -3.93
C LEU A 33 1.54 -7.00 -2.48
N ALA A 34 1.08 -5.78 -2.23
CA ALA A 34 1.08 -5.19 -0.89
C ALA A 34 0.17 -5.96 0.08
N ASP A 35 -1.01 -6.39 -0.39
CA ASP A 35 -1.92 -7.23 0.38
C ASP A 35 -1.27 -8.57 0.72
N ALA A 36 -0.72 -9.27 -0.28
CA ALA A 36 -0.04 -10.56 -0.11
C ALA A 36 1.15 -10.51 0.88
N LEU A 37 1.90 -9.40 0.89
CA LEU A 37 3.02 -9.17 1.82
C LEU A 37 2.58 -8.70 3.22
N THR A 38 1.31 -8.32 3.39
CA THR A 38 0.74 -7.88 4.68
C THR A 38 0.07 -9.04 5.44
N GLU A 39 -0.36 -10.08 4.72
CA GLU A 39 -0.85 -11.33 5.32
C GLU A 39 0.16 -11.94 6.31
N THR A 40 -0.35 -12.73 7.26
CA THR A 40 0.48 -13.44 8.24
C THR A 40 -0.04 -14.87 8.41
N PRO A 41 0.64 -15.89 7.82
CA PRO A 41 1.89 -15.79 7.06
C PRO A 41 1.69 -15.06 5.71
N SER A 42 2.72 -14.33 5.26
CA SER A 42 2.69 -13.69 3.94
C SER A 42 2.86 -14.73 2.84
N ASN A 43 2.11 -14.62 1.74
CA ASN A 43 2.16 -15.57 0.64
C ASN A 43 2.03 -14.87 -0.72
N VAL A 44 3.14 -14.76 -1.45
CA VAL A 44 3.13 -14.31 -2.85
C VAL A 44 3.07 -15.55 -3.73
N SER A 45 1.92 -15.77 -4.38
CA SER A 45 1.76 -16.93 -5.27
C SER A 45 2.68 -16.85 -6.49
N ASP A 46 3.03 -18.00 -7.07
CA ASP A 46 3.82 -18.06 -8.30
C ASP A 46 3.15 -17.32 -9.46
N GLU A 47 1.81 -17.36 -9.51
CA GLU A 47 1.02 -16.64 -10.52
C GLU A 47 1.14 -15.11 -10.36
N LEU A 48 1.00 -14.60 -9.13
CA LEU A 48 1.19 -13.18 -8.84
C LEU A 48 2.63 -12.76 -9.16
N TYR A 49 3.61 -13.56 -8.75
CA TYR A 49 5.01 -13.29 -9.05
C TYR A 49 5.31 -13.27 -10.55
N ALA A 50 4.72 -14.18 -11.34
CA ALA A 50 4.86 -14.20 -12.79
C ALA A 50 4.25 -12.95 -13.44
N ARG A 51 3.06 -12.51 -13.00
CA ARG A 51 2.41 -11.27 -13.45
C ARG A 51 3.26 -10.04 -13.10
N LEU A 52 3.87 -10.02 -11.92
CA LEU A 52 4.79 -8.95 -11.49
C LEU A 52 6.04 -8.89 -12.37
N ARG A 53 6.67 -10.03 -12.67
CA ARG A 53 7.88 -10.10 -13.50
C ARG A 53 7.66 -9.75 -14.97
N SER A 54 6.41 -9.78 -15.47
CA SER A 54 6.09 -9.31 -16.81
C SER A 54 6.05 -7.78 -16.93
N GLN A 55 5.84 -7.07 -15.82
CA GLN A 55 5.72 -5.61 -15.77
C GLN A 55 6.96 -4.92 -15.16
N PHE A 56 7.67 -5.62 -14.26
CA PHE A 56 8.77 -5.05 -13.49
C PHE A 56 10.06 -5.86 -13.63
N SER A 57 11.19 -5.14 -13.65
CA SER A 57 12.50 -5.74 -13.47
C SER A 57 12.65 -6.31 -12.06
N GLU A 58 13.62 -7.22 -11.88
CA GLU A 58 13.93 -7.77 -10.57
C GLU A 58 14.35 -6.69 -9.56
N GLU A 59 15.11 -5.68 -10.01
CA GLU A 59 15.49 -4.53 -9.18
C GLU A 59 14.28 -3.70 -8.75
N GLN A 60 13.32 -3.46 -9.65
CA GLN A 60 12.09 -2.75 -9.32
C GLN A 60 11.24 -3.53 -8.31
N LEU A 61 11.14 -4.85 -8.45
CA LEU A 61 10.42 -5.70 -7.49
C LEU A 61 11.11 -5.74 -6.13
N MET A 62 12.45 -5.78 -6.10
CA MET A 62 13.22 -5.68 -4.86
C MET A 62 12.93 -4.36 -4.13
N GLN A 63 12.91 -3.23 -4.86
CA GLN A 63 12.59 -1.93 -4.28
C GLN A 63 11.14 -1.85 -3.77
N LEU A 64 10.18 -2.36 -4.55
CA LEU A 64 8.77 -2.42 -4.16
C LEU A 64 8.57 -3.26 -2.89
N GLY A 65 9.09 -4.49 -2.87
CA GLY A 65 9.01 -5.37 -1.72
C GLY A 65 9.69 -4.79 -0.48
N GLY A 66 10.85 -4.15 -0.65
CA GLY A 66 11.55 -3.44 0.42
C GLY A 66 10.72 -2.31 1.03
N GLN A 67 10.08 -1.48 0.20
CA GLN A 67 9.23 -0.40 0.68
C GLN A 67 8.00 -0.93 1.43
N ILE A 68 7.33 -1.96 0.89
CA ILE A 68 6.16 -2.58 1.53
C ILE A 68 6.55 -3.19 2.89
N ALA A 69 7.66 -3.93 2.95
CA ALA A 69 8.14 -4.51 4.19
C ALA A 69 8.48 -3.44 5.24
N PHE A 70 9.09 -2.32 4.82
CA PHE A 70 9.40 -1.20 5.69
C PHE A 70 8.12 -0.53 6.26
N GLU A 71 7.10 -0.33 5.43
CA GLU A 71 5.82 0.21 5.89
C GLU A 71 5.11 -0.75 6.86
N ASN A 72 5.17 -2.06 6.61
CA ASN A 72 4.64 -3.08 7.52
C ASN A 72 5.36 -3.07 8.87
N TYR A 73 6.69 -2.94 8.87
CA TYR A 73 7.46 -2.74 10.09
C TYR A 73 7.02 -1.46 10.82
N ARG A 74 6.96 -0.32 10.13
CA ARG A 74 6.58 0.98 10.69
C ARG A 74 5.18 0.93 11.30
N ALA A 75 4.22 0.29 10.63
CA ALA A 75 2.85 0.15 11.11
C ALA A 75 2.77 -0.70 12.39
N ARG A 76 3.53 -1.80 12.46
CA ARG A 76 3.61 -2.66 13.65
C ARG A 76 4.29 -1.94 14.81
N TRP A 77 5.38 -1.22 14.54
CA TRP A 77 6.10 -0.42 15.53
C TRP A 77 5.22 0.71 16.10
N ASN A 78 4.53 1.46 15.24
CA ASN A 78 3.61 2.53 15.67
C ASN A 78 2.51 1.98 16.60
N ARG A 79 1.92 0.83 16.24
CA ARG A 79 0.90 0.15 17.07
C ARG A 79 1.45 -0.28 18.43
N LEU A 80 2.68 -0.81 18.48
CA LEU A 80 3.30 -1.24 19.73
C LEU A 80 3.51 -0.09 20.71
N PHE A 81 3.92 1.09 20.21
CA PHE A 81 4.27 2.24 21.04
C PHE A 81 3.13 3.26 21.20
N ASN A 82 1.91 2.92 20.76
CA ASN A 82 0.75 3.82 20.73
C ASN A 82 1.12 5.21 20.17
N VAL A 83 1.96 5.23 19.13
CA VAL A 83 2.26 6.45 18.40
C VAL A 83 1.00 6.77 17.62
N GLU A 84 0.23 7.73 18.11
CA GLU A 84 -0.95 8.23 17.41
C GLU A 84 -0.52 8.63 15.99
N SER A 85 -1.28 8.15 15.00
CA SER A 85 -1.18 8.69 13.65
C SER A 85 -1.43 10.18 13.74
N ASP A 86 -0.49 11.02 13.27
CA ASP A 86 -0.68 12.46 13.14
C ASP A 86 -2.11 12.75 12.68
N ASN A 87 -2.93 13.28 13.60
CA ASN A 87 -4.36 13.52 13.50
C ASN A 87 -4.88 13.59 12.05
N LEU A 88 -5.30 12.45 11.51
CA LEU A 88 -5.96 12.36 10.20
C LEU A 88 -7.46 12.68 10.29
N ASP A 89 -7.98 12.98 11.49
CA ASP A 89 -9.41 13.12 11.78
C ASP A 89 -9.84 14.56 12.14
N GLN A 90 -9.33 15.56 11.39
CA GLN A 90 -9.95 16.89 11.37
C GLN A 90 -10.33 17.27 9.94
N GLY A 91 -11.26 16.49 9.39
CA GLY A 91 -12.16 16.98 8.36
C GLY A 91 -13.26 17.79 9.03
N THR A 92 -13.18 19.12 8.92
CA THR A 92 -14.26 20.11 8.98
C THR A 92 -15.52 19.69 9.74
N ILE A 93 -15.57 20.02 11.04
CA ILE A 93 -16.82 20.40 11.69
C ILE A 93 -16.63 21.82 12.21
N ALA A 94 -16.95 22.78 11.35
CA ALA A 94 -17.26 24.14 11.77
C ALA A 94 -18.68 24.43 11.25
N SER A 95 -19.57 24.68 12.21
CA SER A 95 -20.96 25.11 12.03
C SER A 95 -21.10 26.41 11.24
#